data_AF-F7S6U7-F1
#
_entry.id   AF-F7S6U7-F1
#
_cell.length_a   1.000
_cell.length_b   1.000
_cell.length_c   1.000
_cell.angle_alpha   90.00
_cell.angle_beta   90.00
_cell.angle_gamma   90.00
#
_symmetry.space_group_name_H-M   'P 1'
#
loop_
_entity.id
_entity.type
_entity.pdbx_description
1 polymer ?
#
loop_
_entity_poly.entity_id
_entity_poly.type
_entity_poly.pdbx_seq_one_letter_code
_entity_poly.pdbx_strand_id
1 'polypeptide(L)' 'MARTDEHGAGPETADAVRWHALGPDAALARLGSDAAQGLTGEEARARATRFGP' A
#
# COMPACT_ATOMS: atom_id res chain seq x y z
N MET A 1 -21.79 -3.25 24.72
CA MET A 1 -21.17 -3.74 23.47
C MET A 1 -20.11 -2.73 23.06
N ALA A 2 -18.84 -2.99 23.41
CA ALA A 2 -17.71 -2.25 22.87
C ALA A 2 -16.99 -3.22 21.91
N ARG A 3 -17.08 -2.98 20.60
CA ARG A 3 -16.19 -3.64 19.65
C ARG A 3 -14.94 -2.79 19.60
N THR A 4 -13.88 -3.28 20.23
CA THR A 4 -12.52 -2.80 20.07
C THR A 4 -12.13 -3.07 18.62
N ASP A 5 -12.04 -2.03 17.80
CA ASP A 5 -11.40 -2.08 16.49
C ASP A 5 -9.90 -2.31 16.67
N GLU A 6 -9.54 -3.58 16.80
CA GLU A 6 -8.18 -4.10 16.97
C GLU A 6 -7.38 -4.12 15.66
N HIS A 7 -7.50 -3.07 14.84
CA HIS A 7 -6.64 -2.90 13.67
C HIS A 7 -5.25 -2.41 14.09
N GLY A 8 -4.43 -3.37 14.54
CA GLY A 8 -2.98 -3.41 14.34
C GLY A 8 -2.21 -2.13 14.63
N ALA A 9 -2.22 -1.66 15.88
CA ALA A 9 -1.22 -0.71 16.35
C ALA A 9 0.13 -1.43 16.55
N GLY A 10 0.83 -1.70 15.45
CA GLY A 10 2.24 -2.08 15.43
C GLY A 10 3.14 -0.85 15.66
N PRO A 11 4.38 -1.04 16.12
CA PRO A 11 5.21 0.03 16.63
C PRO A 11 5.55 1.04 15.54
N GLU A 12 5.19 2.30 15.79
CA GLU A 12 6.00 3.48 15.45
C GLU A 12 6.58 3.50 14.02
N THR A 13 5.72 3.40 13.01
CA THR A 13 6.12 3.70 11.62
C THR A 13 6.17 5.22 11.45
N ALA A 14 7.33 5.81 11.76
CA ALA A 14 7.66 7.20 11.42
C ALA A 14 7.64 7.48 9.89
N ASP A 15 7.30 6.50 9.06
CA ASP A 15 7.11 6.62 7.60
C ASP A 15 5.83 5.86 7.11
N ALA A 16 4.78 5.82 7.94
CA ALA A 16 3.49 5.31 7.49
C ALA A 16 2.86 6.29 6.48
N VAL A 17 3.01 6.00 5.20
CA VAL A 17 2.34 6.74 4.14
C VAL A 17 0.83 6.75 4.43
N ARG A 18 0.26 7.94 4.62
CA ARG A 18 -1.18 8.12 4.82
C ARG A 18 -1.91 7.98 3.48
N TRP A 19 -2.03 6.75 3.00
CA TRP A 19 -2.62 6.44 1.68
C TRP A 19 -4.03 7.02 1.48
N HIS A 20 -4.85 6.99 2.54
CA HIS A 20 -6.21 7.54 2.51
C HIS A 20 -6.28 9.07 2.37
N ALA A 21 -5.17 9.77 2.60
CA ALA A 21 -5.08 11.22 2.45
C ALA A 21 -4.51 11.66 1.08
N LEU A 22 -4.08 10.70 0.25
CA LEU A 22 -3.55 10.99 -1.08
C LEU A 22 -4.66 11.02 -2.12
N GLY A 23 -4.53 11.94 -3.08
CA GLY A 23 -5.29 11.88 -4.31
C GLY A 23 -4.88 10.66 -5.17
N PRO A 24 -5.75 10.17 -6.08
CA PRO A 24 -5.50 8.97 -6.86
C PRO A 24 -4.16 8.98 -7.62
N ASP A 25 -3.84 10.07 -8.32
CA ASP A 25 -2.60 10.17 -9.10
C ASP A 25 -1.35 10.15 -8.23
N ALA A 26 -1.39 10.82 -7.07
CA ALA A 26 -0.29 10.82 -6.12
C ALA A 26 -0.08 9.44 -5.49
N ALA A 27 -1.16 8.70 -5.24
CA ALA A 27 -1.10 7.33 -4.76
C ALA A 27 -0.49 6.39 -5.82
N LEU A 28 -0.90 6.51 -7.08
CA LEU A 28 -0.39 5.71 -8.20
C LEU A 28 1.08 6.00 -8.51
N ALA A 29 1.47 7.29 -8.54
CA ALA A 29 2.85 7.70 -8.73
C ALA A 29 3.75 7.14 -7.61
N ARG A 30 3.27 7.16 -6.36
CA ARG A 30 4.01 6.62 -5.22
C ARG A 30 4.04 5.08 -5.22
N LEU A 31 2.96 4.45 -5.67
CA LEU A 31 2.91 3.00 -5.84
C LEU A 31 3.76 2.54 -7.03
N GLY A 32 4.04 3.41 -8.01
CA GLY A 32 4.69 3.05 -9.27
C GLY A 32 3.83 2.08 -10.07
N SER A 33 2.53 2.37 -10.21
CA SER A 33 1.58 1.56 -10.96
C SER A 33 0.83 2.41 -11.97
N ASP A 34 0.49 1.82 -13.11
CA ASP A 34 -0.40 2.46 -14.08
C ASP A 34 -1.87 2.33 -13.63
N ALA A 35 -2.67 3.39 -13.86
CA ALA A 35 -4.07 3.44 -13.46
C ALA A 35 -4.97 2.51 -14.29
N ALA A 36 -4.64 2.34 -15.57
CA ALA A 36 -5.48 1.64 -16.55
C ALA A 36 -5.07 0.18 -16.72
N GLN A 37 -3.78 -0.10 -16.62
CA GLN A 37 -3.17 -1.40 -16.89
C GLN A 37 -2.67 -2.10 -15.63
N GLY A 38 -2.54 -1.39 -14.51
CA GLY A 38 -1.99 -1.94 -13.28
C GLY A 38 -0.50 -2.24 -13.39
N LEU A 39 -0.07 -3.34 -12.76
CA LEU A 39 1.30 -3.84 -12.82
C LEU A 39 1.43 -4.88 -13.93
N THR A 40 2.59 -4.90 -14.58
CA THR A 40 3.00 -6.03 -15.41
C THR A 40 3.25 -7.28 -14.54
N GLY A 41 3.24 -8.45 -15.17
CA GLY A 41 3.54 -9.70 -14.48
C GLY A 41 4.96 -9.75 -13.88
N GLU A 42 5.93 -9.07 -14.49
CA GLU A 42 7.30 -8.96 -13.98
C GLU A 42 7.36 -8.09 -12.72
N GLU A 43 6.72 -6.92 -12.75
CA GLU A 43 6.65 -6.01 -11.60
C GLU A 43 5.92 -6.64 -10.42
N ALA A 44 4.83 -7.36 -10.68
CA ALA A 44 4.09 -8.09 -9.65
C ALA A 44 4.97 -9.16 -8.99
N ARG A 45 5.74 -9.93 -9.77
CA ARG A 45 6.69 -10.92 -9.24
C ARG A 45 7.78 -10.27 -8.41
N ALA A 46 8.39 -9.19 -8.90
CA ALA A 46 9.42 -8.45 -8.17
C ALA A 46 8.89 -7.93 -6.81
N ARG A 47 7.64 -7.46 -6.77
CA ARG A 47 6.99 -7.03 -5.53
C ARG A 47 6.69 -8.18 -4.58
N ALA A 48 6.20 -9.30 -5.07
CA ALA A 48 5.97 -10.49 -4.25
C ALA A 48 7.27 -11.00 -3.60
N THR A 49 8.40 -10.93 -4.31
CA THR A 49 9.72 -11.22 -3.73
C THR A 49 10.11 -10.23 -2.65
N ARG A 50 9.81 -8.93 -2.83
CA ARG A 50 10.22 -7.86 -1.91
C ARG A 50 9.36 -7.77 -0.65
N PHE A 51 8.05 -7.92 -0.79
CA PHE A 51 7.08 -7.65 0.27
C PHE A 51 6.44 -8.92 0.83
N GLY A 52 6.65 -10.06 0.18
CA GLY A 52 6.02 -11.33 0.54
C GLY A 52 4.70 -11.57 -0.19
N PRO A 53 4.12 -12.76 0.00
CA PRO A 53 2.76 -13.09 -0.45
C PRO A 53 1.69 -12.31 0.32
#